data_AF-A0A4R3TUX2-F1
#
_entry.id   AF-A0A4R3TUX2-F1
#
_cell.length_a   1.000
_cell.length_b   1.000
_cell.length_c   1.000
_cell.angle_alpha   90.00
_cell.angle_beta   90.00
_cell.angle_gamma   90.00
#
_symmetry.space_group_name_H-M   'P 1'
#
loop_
_entity.id
_entity.type
_entity.pdbx_description
1 polymer ?
#
loop_
_entity_poly.entity_id
_entity_poly.type
_entity_poly.pdbx_seq_one_letter_code
_entity_poly.pdbx_strand_id
1 'polypeptide(L)'
;MERNTSSAFARAFGLLWRRQWVIYLCLLLTSGAAFLYYAAVGDRYEAYVLLRAGQGIKERSSSNAASPFGEGVDLQSRMESLSRIAKIDLVILEAAKNVGYERLSSDANPTLLARFMAWGKEIDLRDVFSKESTEPKARSEPVDETAEDIERNQAGILSLRDRVNAKQEGRSDLLRITFRHKNPVVAASYLNELASALVTVQSLDVQMPGAQEFFQQQTKRLEEEAEIAAADLKRFSVEASIYAVDDQRQLLLKRASDLSALIATTRGAIEDKKGQKLSVADQLAILRPVAQNKAVSRMVTTLGGQDNRKSLDPVAKPPEHFEEQPPLLLIKVYQDNMATLMKLNAELNGQTELLNQLGMELEKVNAELASLSAKEAEYGRLKRVLTTASSAAAQYAARILEEQISSEVAKKSQLSSLRVVQKAITPTAPVFPQVSHLIALAAAGGVLLGLGAIFGPALAKTTMHPASNSVTGAEDHDPIKSLLMAAQRGDGVRSLHAAGRADYEEGGVGSDARSSRMPPLRG
;
A
#
# COMPACT_ATOMS: atom_id res chain seq x y z
N MET A 1 51.83 -53.84 9.86
CA MET A 1 50.90 -53.26 10.86
C MET A 1 49.79 -54.22 11.33
N GLU A 2 49.58 -55.39 10.69
CA GLU A 2 48.43 -56.27 11.01
C GLU A 2 48.61 -57.23 12.21
N ARG A 3 49.81 -57.41 12.77
CA ARG A 3 50.01 -58.31 13.93
C ARG A 3 49.75 -57.67 15.30
N ASN A 4 49.69 -56.33 15.40
CA ASN A 4 49.40 -55.65 16.67
C ASN A 4 47.91 -55.41 16.92
N THR A 5 47.08 -55.50 15.88
CA THR A 5 45.62 -55.32 16.02
C THR A 5 44.96 -56.54 16.65
N SER A 6 45.40 -57.76 16.34
CA SER A 6 44.81 -58.98 16.92
C SER A 6 45.09 -59.12 18.42
N SER A 7 46.27 -58.69 18.89
CA SER A 7 46.62 -58.71 20.31
C SER A 7 45.90 -57.61 21.11
N ALA A 8 45.66 -56.43 20.51
CA ALA A 8 44.85 -55.39 21.10
C ALA A 8 43.38 -55.81 21.20
N PHE A 9 42.82 -56.45 20.17
CA PHE A 9 41.45 -56.95 20.17
C PHE A 9 41.24 -58.07 21.19
N ALA A 10 42.17 -59.01 21.29
CA ALA A 10 42.13 -60.09 22.27
C ALA A 10 42.22 -59.56 23.72
N ARG A 11 43.05 -58.54 23.96
CA ARG A 11 43.15 -57.88 25.27
C ARG A 11 41.89 -57.08 25.61
N ALA A 12 41.35 -56.33 24.66
CA ALA A 12 40.10 -55.58 24.82
C ALA A 12 38.92 -56.52 25.13
N PHE A 13 38.82 -57.63 24.40
CA PHE A 13 37.78 -58.65 24.60
C PHE A 13 37.90 -59.34 25.97
N GLY A 14 39.12 -59.72 26.37
CA GLY A 14 39.35 -60.31 27.70
C GLY A 14 39.02 -59.35 28.85
N LEU A 15 39.26 -58.05 28.67
CA LEU A 15 38.95 -57.03 29.68
C LEU A 15 37.43 -56.78 29.77
N LEU A 16 36.74 -56.80 28.62
CA LEU A 16 35.30 -56.66 28.53
C LEU A 16 34.58 -57.85 29.19
N TRP A 17 35.05 -59.07 28.94
CA TRP A 17 34.49 -60.29 29.53
C TRP A 17 34.67 -60.33 31.05
N ARG A 18 35.82 -59.90 31.55
CA ARG A 18 36.13 -59.86 32.99
C ARG A 18 35.35 -58.79 33.75
N ARG A 19 34.91 -57.72 33.06
CA ARG A 19 34.20 -56.57 33.64
C ARG A 19 32.79 -56.38 33.09
N GLN A 20 32.17 -57.43 32.53
CA GLN A 20 30.81 -57.37 31.97
C GLN A 20 29.77 -56.81 32.96
N TRP A 21 29.96 -57.04 34.26
CA TRP A 21 29.15 -56.47 35.34
C TRP A 21 29.11 -54.93 35.35
N VAL A 22 30.16 -54.24 34.90
CA VAL A 22 30.20 -52.77 34.80
C VAL A 22 29.26 -52.28 33.70
N ILE A 23 29.18 -52.99 32.57
CA ILE A 23 28.25 -52.66 31.48
C ILE A 23 26.80 -52.87 31.94
N TYR A 24 26.53 -53.98 32.63
CA TYR A 24 25.19 -54.24 33.19
C TYR A 24 24.78 -53.18 34.22
N LEU A 25 25.72 -52.73 35.08
CA LEU A 25 25.46 -51.68 36.07
C LEU A 25 25.19 -50.31 35.41
N CYS A 26 25.96 -49.93 34.40
CA CYS A 26 25.72 -48.71 33.63
C CYS A 26 24.38 -48.75 32.88
N LEU A 27 24.02 -49.89 32.28
CA LEU A 27 22.75 -50.07 31.58
C LEU A 27 21.56 -50.02 32.56
N LEU A 28 21.71 -50.62 33.75
CA LEU A 28 20.70 -50.53 34.81
C LEU A 28 20.51 -49.09 35.28
N LEU A 29 21.60 -48.33 35.43
CA LEU A 29 21.56 -46.92 35.83
C LEU A 29 20.89 -46.04 34.76
N THR A 30 21.25 -46.19 33.48
CA THR A 30 20.62 -45.42 32.40
C THR A 30 19.17 -45.81 32.18
N SER A 31 18.82 -47.10 32.29
CA SER A 31 17.43 -47.57 32.27
C SER A 31 16.63 -47.05 33.46
N GLY A 32 17.23 -46.98 34.65
CA GLY A 32 16.62 -46.38 35.84
C GLY A 32 16.38 -44.89 35.67
N ALA A 33 17.35 -44.14 35.13
CA ALA A 33 17.20 -42.72 34.82
C ALA A 33 16.12 -42.47 33.74
N ALA A 34 16.09 -43.31 32.71
CA ALA A 34 15.06 -43.32 31.68
C ALA A 34 13.65 -43.58 32.24
N PHE A 35 13.53 -44.54 33.16
CA PHE A 35 12.28 -44.83 33.86
C PHE A 35 11.85 -43.67 34.76
N LEU A 36 12.78 -43.06 35.51
CA LEU A 36 12.51 -41.88 36.32
C LEU A 36 12.08 -40.69 35.47
N TYR A 37 12.69 -40.50 34.29
CA TYR A 37 12.29 -39.48 33.33
C TYR A 37 10.88 -39.74 32.80
N TYR A 38 10.57 -40.97 32.39
CA TYR A 38 9.24 -41.36 31.94
C TYR A 38 8.17 -41.10 33.02
N ALA A 39 8.47 -41.51 34.26
CA ALA A 39 7.58 -41.30 35.40
C ALA A 39 7.41 -39.83 35.78
N ALA A 40 8.42 -38.98 35.57
CA ALA A 40 8.36 -37.55 35.87
C ALA A 40 7.59 -36.74 34.81
N VAL A 41 7.77 -37.06 33.53
CA VAL A 41 7.18 -36.32 32.42
C VAL A 41 5.71 -36.70 32.19
N GLY A 42 5.37 -37.97 32.40
CA GLY A 42 4.04 -38.53 32.17
C GLY A 42 3.65 -38.58 30.69
N ASP A 43 2.55 -39.27 30.41
CA ASP A 43 2.03 -39.40 29.05
C ASP A 43 1.38 -38.09 28.59
N ARG A 44 1.71 -37.65 27.38
CA ARG A 44 1.10 -36.50 26.73
C ARG A 44 0.40 -36.91 25.45
N TYR A 45 -0.86 -36.54 25.37
CA TYR A 45 -1.73 -36.81 24.24
C TYR A 45 -1.90 -35.54 23.41
N GLU A 46 -1.85 -35.68 22.09
CA GLU A 46 -2.08 -34.59 21.15
C GLU A 46 -3.42 -34.80 20.45
N ALA A 47 -4.34 -33.86 20.63
CA ALA A 47 -5.56 -33.80 19.85
C ALA A 47 -5.36 -32.81 18.69
N TYR A 48 -6.15 -32.95 17.62
CA TYR A 48 -6.16 -31.99 16.52
C TYR A 48 -7.56 -31.76 15.95
N VAL A 49 -7.79 -30.56 15.43
CA VAL A 49 -9.00 -30.15 14.70
C VAL A 49 -8.60 -29.63 13.33
N LEU A 50 -9.45 -29.88 12.33
CA LEU A 50 -9.31 -29.29 11.01
C LEU A 50 -10.45 -28.32 10.75
N LEU A 51 -10.10 -27.07 10.45
CA LEU A 51 -11.02 -26.03 10.00
C LEU A 51 -10.72 -25.68 8.56
N ARG A 52 -11.75 -25.46 7.75
CA ARG A 52 -11.61 -24.95 6.39
C ARG A 52 -11.93 -23.47 6.37
N ALA A 53 -11.02 -22.69 5.80
CA ALA A 53 -11.30 -21.31 5.45
C ALA A 53 -11.98 -21.26 4.07
N GLY A 54 -13.26 -20.92 4.03
CA GLY A 54 -13.98 -20.55 2.82
C GLY A 54 -13.76 -19.08 2.44
N GLN A 55 -13.91 -18.79 1.15
CA GLN A 55 -13.94 -17.42 0.64
C GLN A 55 -15.22 -16.72 1.14
N GLY A 56 -15.07 -15.63 1.88
CA GLY A 56 -16.20 -14.81 2.33
C GLY A 56 -16.94 -14.19 1.13
N ILE A 57 -18.21 -13.82 1.30
CA ILE A 57 -19.04 -13.23 0.24
C ILE A 57 -18.39 -11.97 -0.37
N LYS A 58 -17.68 -11.18 0.46
CA LYS A 58 -16.94 -9.97 0.06
C LYS A 58 -15.84 -10.23 -0.98
N GLU A 59 -15.35 -11.46 -1.07
CA GLU A 59 -14.26 -11.84 -1.98
C GLU A 59 -14.76 -12.39 -3.30
N ARG A 60 -15.96 -12.99 -3.32
CA ARG A 60 -16.62 -13.38 -4.57
C ARG A 60 -16.97 -12.14 -5.40
N SER A 61 -17.44 -11.06 -4.75
CA SER A 61 -17.73 -9.80 -5.44
C SER A 61 -16.47 -9.06 -5.89
N SER A 62 -15.37 -9.12 -5.12
CA SER A 62 -14.11 -8.47 -5.51
C SER A 62 -13.34 -9.23 -6.61
N SER A 63 -13.51 -10.56 -6.72
CA SER A 63 -12.86 -11.34 -7.79
C SER A 63 -13.42 -11.09 -9.19
N ASN A 64 -14.68 -10.66 -9.28
CA ASN A 64 -15.35 -10.36 -10.55
C ASN A 64 -15.30 -8.87 -10.95
N ALA A 65 -14.86 -7.98 -10.05
CA ALA A 65 -14.66 -6.58 -10.36
C ALA A 65 -13.16 -6.32 -10.52
N ALA A 66 -12.74 -5.96 -11.73
CA ALA A 66 -11.38 -5.47 -12.00
C ALA A 66 -11.15 -4.16 -11.22
N SER A 67 -10.82 -4.29 -9.93
CA SER A 67 -10.38 -3.18 -9.11
C SER A 67 -8.95 -2.82 -9.54
N PRO A 68 -8.61 -1.55 -9.82
CA PRO A 68 -7.27 -1.15 -10.28
C PRO A 68 -6.17 -1.39 -9.25
N PHE A 69 -6.55 -1.70 -8.00
CA PHE A 69 -5.69 -2.04 -6.88
C PHE A 69 -5.82 -3.53 -6.54
N GLY A 70 -5.66 -4.37 -7.56
CA GLY A 70 -5.80 -5.81 -7.47
C GLY A 70 -4.56 -6.49 -6.93
N GLU A 71 -4.50 -6.69 -5.62
CA GLU A 71 -3.77 -7.83 -5.05
C GLU A 71 -4.75 -8.59 -4.15
N GLY A 72 -5.39 -9.61 -4.74
CA GLY A 72 -6.21 -10.53 -3.97
C GLY A 72 -5.35 -11.11 -2.86
N VAL A 73 -5.73 -10.91 -1.60
CA VAL A 73 -4.96 -11.35 -0.43
C VAL A 73 -4.56 -12.82 -0.63
N ASP A 74 -3.25 -13.08 -0.74
CA ASP A 74 -2.70 -14.41 -0.98
C ASP A 74 -3.21 -15.41 0.08
N LEU A 75 -3.52 -16.63 -0.34
CA LEU A 75 -4.02 -17.70 0.53
C LEU A 75 -3.07 -17.91 1.72
N GLN A 76 -1.76 -17.84 1.48
CA GLN A 76 -0.75 -18.01 2.52
C GLN A 76 -0.83 -16.91 3.58
N SER A 77 -1.01 -15.65 3.17
CA SER A 77 -1.19 -14.51 4.09
C SER A 77 -2.44 -14.67 4.95
N ARG A 78 -3.54 -15.16 4.36
CA ARG A 78 -4.78 -15.45 5.10
C ARG A 78 -4.59 -16.55 6.13
N MET A 79 -3.97 -17.67 5.71
CA MET A 79 -3.71 -18.80 6.60
C MET A 79 -2.83 -18.40 7.77
N GLU A 80 -1.81 -17.58 7.51
CA GLU A 80 -0.94 -17.00 8.54
C GLU A 80 -1.75 -16.12 9.50
N SER A 81 -2.62 -15.25 9.00
CA SER A 81 -3.50 -14.42 9.85
C SER A 81 -4.42 -15.26 10.73
N LEU A 82 -5.07 -16.29 10.16
CA LEU A 82 -5.93 -17.20 10.94
C LEU A 82 -5.15 -17.98 11.99
N SER A 83 -3.91 -18.39 11.66
CA SER A 83 -3.04 -19.07 12.62
C SER A 83 -2.68 -18.18 13.81
N ARG A 84 -2.53 -16.87 13.57
CA ARG A 84 -2.29 -15.88 14.63
C ARG A 84 -3.54 -15.62 15.44
N ILE A 85 -4.71 -15.47 14.79
CA ILE A 85 -5.99 -15.25 15.48
C ILE A 85 -6.33 -16.44 16.39
N ALA A 86 -6.07 -17.67 15.95
CA ALA A 86 -6.24 -18.87 16.76
C ALA A 86 -5.37 -18.91 18.03
N LYS A 87 -4.30 -18.10 18.08
CA LYS A 87 -3.37 -17.98 19.22
C LYS A 87 -3.60 -16.72 20.05
N ILE A 88 -4.59 -15.89 19.72
CA ILE A 88 -4.94 -14.71 20.50
C ILE A 88 -5.54 -15.15 21.84
N ASP A 89 -5.16 -14.44 22.90
CA ASP A 89 -5.59 -14.74 24.27
C ASP A 89 -7.11 -14.78 24.39
N LEU A 90 -7.84 -13.89 23.71
CA LEU A 90 -9.32 -13.90 23.68
C LEU A 90 -9.92 -15.25 23.26
N VAL A 91 -9.40 -15.87 22.20
CA VAL A 91 -9.91 -17.16 21.69
C VAL A 91 -9.55 -18.30 22.65
N ILE A 92 -8.34 -18.25 23.20
CA ILE A 92 -7.82 -19.24 24.16
C ILE A 92 -8.61 -19.19 25.47
N LEU A 93 -8.93 -17.98 25.94
CA LEU A 93 -9.69 -17.72 27.17
C LEU A 93 -11.14 -18.16 27.05
N GLU A 94 -11.80 -17.81 25.95
CA GLU A 94 -13.19 -18.22 25.73
C GLU A 94 -13.31 -19.75 25.69
N ALA A 95 -12.36 -20.43 25.05
CA ALA A 95 -12.28 -21.88 25.04
C ALA A 95 -11.97 -22.47 26.42
N ALA A 96 -11.07 -21.85 27.18
CA ALA A 96 -10.67 -22.32 28.50
C ALA A 96 -11.79 -22.18 29.53
N LYS A 97 -12.56 -21.09 29.44
CA LYS A 97 -13.76 -20.85 30.25
C LYS A 97 -14.78 -21.97 30.10
N ASN A 98 -15.05 -22.41 28.87
CA ASN A 98 -16.04 -23.47 28.61
C ASN A 98 -15.62 -24.86 29.10
N VAL A 99 -14.31 -25.14 29.16
CA VAL A 99 -13.77 -26.42 29.63
C VAL A 99 -13.47 -26.42 31.13
N GLY A 100 -13.25 -25.25 31.72
CA GLY A 100 -12.88 -25.03 33.11
C GLY A 100 -11.37 -24.94 33.30
N TYR A 101 -10.90 -23.83 33.86
CA TYR A 101 -9.47 -23.57 34.08
C TYR A 101 -8.80 -24.61 34.98
N GLU A 102 -9.49 -25.09 36.01
CA GLU A 102 -8.97 -26.13 36.93
C GLU A 102 -8.59 -27.43 36.21
N ARG A 103 -9.36 -27.83 35.19
CA ARG A 103 -9.11 -29.07 34.44
C ARG A 103 -7.93 -28.95 33.46
N LEU A 104 -7.67 -27.72 33.01
CA LEU A 104 -6.57 -27.37 32.12
C LEU A 104 -5.27 -27.11 32.89
N SER A 105 -5.36 -26.67 34.15
CA SER A 105 -4.23 -26.32 35.02
C SER A 105 -3.84 -27.43 36.02
N SER A 106 -4.62 -28.51 36.17
CA SER A 106 -4.34 -29.69 37.01
C SER A 106 -3.09 -30.51 36.58
N ASP A 107 -2.15 -29.87 35.89
CA ASP A 107 -0.79 -30.34 35.69
C ASP A 107 0.01 -30.41 37.02
N ALA A 108 -0.49 -29.74 38.08
CA ALA A 108 0.12 -29.65 39.40
C ALA A 108 -0.22 -30.86 40.30
N ASN A 109 0.34 -32.03 39.99
CA ASN A 109 0.57 -33.06 41.02
C ASN A 109 2.05 -33.04 41.42
N PRO A 110 2.37 -33.15 42.73
CA PRO A 110 3.69 -32.87 43.26
C PRO A 110 4.74 -33.84 42.71
N THR A 111 5.87 -33.26 42.30
CA THR A 111 7.08 -33.90 41.77
C THR A 111 7.43 -35.17 42.55
N LEU A 112 7.90 -36.22 41.87
CA LEU A 112 8.30 -37.50 42.48
C LEU A 112 9.25 -37.34 43.69
N LEU A 113 10.05 -36.26 43.72
CA LEU A 113 10.91 -35.90 44.84
C LEU A 113 10.13 -35.63 46.15
N ALA A 114 8.91 -35.07 46.05
CA ALA A 114 7.99 -34.90 47.18
C ALA A 114 7.37 -36.24 47.64
N ARG A 115 7.06 -37.15 46.70
CA ARG A 115 6.57 -38.51 47.03
C ARG A 115 7.69 -39.37 47.65
N PHE A 116 8.93 -39.20 47.20
CA PHE A 116 10.10 -39.91 47.73
C PHE A 116 10.51 -39.37 49.12
N MET A 117 10.41 -38.04 49.33
CA MET A 117 10.56 -37.41 50.65
C MET A 117 9.42 -37.80 51.61
N ALA A 118 8.21 -38.02 51.11
CA ALA A 118 7.09 -38.54 51.91
C ALA A 118 7.29 -40.01 52.30
N TRP A 119 7.79 -40.85 51.40
CA TRP A 119 8.10 -42.26 51.70
C TRP A 119 9.17 -42.41 52.80
N GLY A 120 10.13 -41.48 52.90
CA GLY A 120 11.10 -41.42 53.99
C GLY A 120 10.53 -40.99 55.36
N LYS A 121 9.29 -40.49 55.41
CA LYS A 121 8.57 -40.11 56.63
C LYS A 121 7.52 -41.14 57.08
N GLU A 122 7.31 -42.23 56.34
CA GLU A 122 6.26 -43.24 56.58
C GLU A 122 6.80 -44.56 57.20
N ILE A 123 7.79 -44.47 58.09
CA ILE A 123 8.01 -45.50 59.13
C ILE A 123 7.60 -44.88 60.47
N ASP A 124 6.30 -44.66 60.63
CA ASP A 124 5.70 -44.50 61.95
C ASP A 124 4.43 -45.37 62.01
N LEU A 125 4.53 -46.49 62.71
CA LEU A 125 3.57 -47.60 62.77
C LEU A 125 2.37 -47.31 63.69
N ARG A 126 1.79 -46.11 63.65
CA ARG A 126 0.72 -45.73 64.60
C ARG A 126 -0.60 -45.21 64.05
N ASP A 127 -0.75 -44.96 62.76
CA ASP A 127 -2.03 -44.48 62.20
C ASP A 127 -2.86 -45.55 61.45
N VAL A 128 -2.59 -46.83 61.71
CA VAL A 128 -3.39 -47.96 61.17
C VAL A 128 -4.80 -48.07 61.80
N PHE A 129 -5.16 -47.21 62.75
CA PHE A 129 -6.50 -47.21 63.35
C PHE A 129 -7.12 -45.81 63.37
N SER A 130 -7.72 -45.40 62.27
CA SER A 130 -8.95 -44.58 62.25
C SER A 130 -9.59 -44.67 60.88
N LYS A 131 -10.54 -45.59 60.78
CA LYS A 131 -11.41 -45.83 59.64
C LYS A 131 -12.62 -44.92 59.79
N GLU A 132 -12.84 -43.99 58.87
CA GLU A 132 -14.15 -43.37 58.67
C GLU A 132 -14.43 -43.28 57.16
N SER A 133 -15.53 -43.93 56.78
CA SER A 133 -16.11 -44.02 55.46
C SER A 133 -16.69 -42.69 54.98
N THR A 134 -16.51 -42.35 53.71
CA THR A 134 -17.47 -41.51 52.98
C THR A 134 -17.53 -41.89 51.50
N GLU A 135 -18.75 -42.17 51.05
CA GLU A 135 -19.16 -42.50 49.68
C GLU A 135 -18.99 -41.31 48.70
N PRO A 136 -19.00 -41.58 47.37
CA PRO A 136 -18.74 -40.58 46.35
C PRO A 136 -20.00 -39.76 46.03
N LYS A 137 -19.96 -38.44 46.22
CA LYS A 137 -21.02 -37.54 45.77
C LYS A 137 -20.59 -36.78 44.52
N ALA A 138 -21.03 -37.29 43.37
CA ALA A 138 -21.15 -36.51 42.16
C ALA A 138 -22.34 -35.55 42.29
N ARG A 139 -22.12 -34.24 42.12
CA ARG A 139 -23.01 -33.32 41.41
C ARG A 139 -22.33 -31.98 41.22
N SER A 140 -22.20 -31.63 39.95
CA SER A 140 -21.82 -30.34 39.38
C SER A 140 -22.80 -29.23 39.78
N GLU A 141 -22.27 -28.13 40.29
CA GLU A 141 -22.88 -26.81 40.15
C GLU A 141 -21.89 -25.87 39.44
N PRO A 142 -22.36 -24.94 38.59
CA PRO A 142 -21.51 -23.99 37.91
C PRO A 142 -21.05 -22.93 38.91
N VAL A 143 -19.75 -22.87 39.17
CA VAL A 143 -19.14 -21.82 39.99
C VAL A 143 -19.07 -20.55 39.14
N ASP A 144 -19.77 -19.51 39.60
CA ASP A 144 -19.70 -18.16 39.05
C ASP A 144 -18.36 -17.55 39.49
N GLU A 145 -17.33 -17.65 38.65
CA GLU A 145 -15.98 -17.14 38.94
C GLU A 145 -15.94 -15.60 38.82
N THR A 146 -15.61 -14.93 39.92
CA THR A 146 -15.41 -13.48 40.01
C THR A 146 -14.12 -13.02 39.32
N ALA A 147 -14.08 -11.75 38.90
CA ALA A 147 -13.00 -11.14 38.12
C ALA A 147 -11.58 -11.25 38.72
N GLU A 148 -11.43 -11.53 40.02
CA GLU A 148 -10.13 -11.74 40.68
C GLU A 148 -9.46 -13.08 40.31
N ASP A 149 -10.22 -14.11 39.95
CA ASP A 149 -9.68 -15.42 39.53
C ASP A 149 -9.05 -15.37 38.13
N ILE A 150 -9.50 -14.43 37.30
CA ILE A 150 -8.99 -14.20 35.93
C ILE A 150 -7.58 -13.61 35.97
N GLU A 151 -7.29 -12.73 36.93
CA GLU A 151 -5.99 -12.05 37.05
C GLU A 151 -4.90 -13.00 37.60
N ARG A 152 -5.26 -13.88 38.56
CA ARG A 152 -4.37 -14.93 39.10
C ARG A 152 -4.00 -16.00 38.06
N ASN A 153 -4.82 -16.15 37.02
CA ASN A 153 -4.67 -17.15 35.96
C ASN A 153 -3.79 -16.72 34.77
N GLN A 154 -3.26 -15.48 34.74
CA GLN A 154 -2.41 -15.00 33.63
C GLN A 154 -1.20 -15.90 33.32
N ALA A 155 -0.55 -16.47 34.34
CA ALA A 155 0.56 -17.41 34.15
C ALA A 155 0.11 -18.75 33.56
N GLY A 156 -1.11 -19.21 33.89
CA GLY A 156 -1.72 -20.40 33.31
C GLY A 156 -2.08 -20.18 31.83
N ILE A 157 -2.55 -18.98 31.48
CA ILE A 157 -2.95 -18.59 30.13
C ILE A 157 -1.76 -18.60 29.16
N LEU A 158 -0.60 -18.05 29.56
CA LEU A 158 0.62 -18.11 28.75
C LEU A 158 1.04 -19.57 28.47
N SER A 159 0.92 -20.45 29.46
CA SER A 159 1.26 -21.86 29.32
C SER A 159 0.31 -22.64 28.38
N LEU A 160 -0.93 -22.17 28.24
CA LEU A 160 -1.90 -22.72 27.28
C LEU A 160 -1.57 -22.27 25.86
N ARG A 161 -1.20 -21.00 25.67
CA ARG A 161 -0.79 -20.45 24.38
C ARG A 161 0.37 -21.23 23.77
N ASP A 162 1.36 -21.57 24.58
CA ASP A 162 2.54 -22.33 24.11
C ASP A 162 2.22 -23.79 23.75
N ARG A 163 1.10 -24.34 24.25
CA ARG A 163 0.63 -25.70 23.96
C ARG A 163 -0.30 -25.76 22.76
N VAL A 164 -0.83 -24.63 22.30
CA VAL A 164 -1.68 -24.52 21.11
C VAL A 164 -0.81 -24.22 19.88
N ASN A 165 -0.90 -25.09 18.89
CA ASN A 165 -0.22 -24.88 17.62
C ASN A 165 -1.22 -24.86 16.47
N ALA A 166 -1.29 -23.74 15.75
CA ALA A 166 -2.11 -23.59 14.56
C ALA A 166 -1.18 -23.46 13.34
N LYS A 167 -1.35 -24.35 12.35
CA LYS A 167 -0.58 -24.36 11.10
C LYS A 167 -1.47 -24.76 9.93
N GLN A 168 -1.12 -24.29 8.73
CA GLN A 168 -1.75 -24.74 7.49
C GLN A 168 -1.38 -26.21 7.20
N GLU A 169 -2.35 -27.02 6.80
CA GLU A 169 -2.11 -28.39 6.34
C GLU A 169 -1.69 -28.38 4.86
N GLY A 170 -0.38 -28.38 4.60
CA GLY A 170 0.17 -28.35 3.24
C GLY A 170 -0.10 -27.03 2.51
N ARG A 171 -0.57 -27.09 1.25
CA ARG A 171 -0.98 -25.93 0.43
C ARG A 171 -2.51 -25.88 0.26
N SER A 172 -3.25 -26.23 1.31
CA SER A 172 -4.71 -26.30 1.28
C SER A 172 -5.35 -25.22 2.15
N ASP A 173 -6.65 -25.00 1.97
CA ASP A 173 -7.45 -24.07 2.79
C ASP A 173 -7.77 -24.62 4.19
N LEU A 174 -7.03 -25.64 4.64
CA LEU A 174 -7.24 -26.32 5.90
C LEU A 174 -6.27 -25.80 6.95
N LEU A 175 -6.81 -25.24 8.02
CA LEU A 175 -6.10 -24.89 9.24
C LEU A 175 -6.16 -26.08 10.20
N ARG A 176 -5.00 -26.61 10.55
CA ARG A 176 -4.85 -27.63 11.59
C ARG A 176 -4.44 -26.96 12.89
N ILE A 177 -5.28 -27.14 13.91
CA ILE A 177 -4.99 -26.70 15.27
C ILE A 177 -4.73 -27.94 16.13
N THR A 178 -3.59 -27.98 16.82
CA THR A 178 -3.22 -29.06 17.73
C THR A 178 -3.01 -28.56 19.15
N PHE A 179 -3.33 -29.41 20.12
CA PHE A 179 -3.19 -29.11 21.54
C PHE A 179 -2.74 -30.36 22.30
N ARG A 180 -1.79 -30.17 23.22
CA ARG A 180 -1.17 -31.25 23.98
C ARG A 180 -1.57 -31.19 25.45
N HIS A 181 -2.07 -32.31 25.98
CA HIS A 181 -2.49 -32.42 27.37
C HIS A 181 -2.28 -33.83 27.94
N LYS A 182 -2.19 -33.97 29.28
CA LYS A 182 -2.08 -35.27 29.96
C LYS A 182 -3.36 -36.09 29.87
N ASN A 183 -4.51 -35.42 29.92
CA ASN A 183 -5.82 -36.06 29.77
C ASN A 183 -6.30 -35.96 28.30
N PRO A 184 -6.49 -37.09 27.58
CA PRO A 184 -6.91 -37.08 26.18
C PRO A 184 -8.33 -36.54 25.96
N VAL A 185 -9.21 -36.68 26.95
CA VAL A 185 -10.59 -36.15 26.89
C VAL A 185 -10.58 -34.63 26.95
N VAL A 186 -9.82 -34.06 27.88
CA VAL A 186 -9.66 -32.61 28.04
C VAL A 186 -9.00 -31.99 26.81
N ALA A 187 -8.01 -32.68 26.21
CA ALA A 187 -7.36 -32.20 24.99
C ALA A 187 -8.35 -32.04 23.84
N ALA A 188 -9.22 -33.03 23.64
CA ALA A 188 -10.21 -33.03 22.56
C ALA A 188 -11.34 -32.03 22.84
N SER A 189 -11.84 -31.94 24.08
CA SER A 189 -12.89 -30.98 24.43
C SER A 189 -12.40 -29.55 24.26
N TYR A 190 -11.19 -29.24 24.73
CA TYR A 190 -10.61 -27.90 24.60
C TYR A 190 -10.43 -27.46 23.15
N LEU A 191 -9.95 -28.34 22.26
CA LEU A 191 -9.83 -27.99 20.85
C LEU A 191 -11.19 -27.79 20.16
N ASN A 192 -12.21 -28.54 20.54
CA ASN A 192 -13.56 -28.35 20.00
C ASN A 192 -14.16 -26.99 20.44
N GLU A 193 -13.94 -26.60 21.69
CA GLU A 193 -14.34 -25.28 22.20
C GLU A 193 -13.52 -24.15 21.54
N LEU A 194 -12.20 -24.34 21.40
CA LEU A 194 -11.32 -23.38 20.71
C LEU A 194 -11.72 -23.18 19.25
N ALA A 195 -12.04 -24.26 18.55
CA ALA A 195 -12.55 -24.19 17.18
C ALA A 195 -13.85 -23.38 17.09
N SER A 196 -14.76 -23.57 18.05
CA SER A 196 -16.05 -22.86 18.09
C SER A 196 -15.87 -21.38 18.45
N ALA A 197 -15.00 -21.08 19.41
CA ALA A 197 -14.63 -19.71 19.79
C ALA A 197 -13.97 -18.98 18.62
N LEU A 198 -13.07 -19.64 17.88
CA LEU A 198 -12.39 -19.05 16.72
C LEU A 198 -13.37 -18.69 15.59
N VAL A 199 -14.30 -19.59 15.26
CA VAL A 199 -15.37 -19.34 14.28
C VAL A 199 -16.21 -18.13 14.67
N THR A 200 -16.49 -17.98 15.98
CA THR A 200 -17.30 -16.90 16.55
C THR A 200 -16.55 -15.57 16.50
N VAL A 201 -15.31 -15.51 16.99
CA VAL A 201 -14.48 -14.30 16.97
C VAL A 201 -14.25 -13.83 15.54
N GLN A 202 -13.97 -14.74 14.61
CA GLN A 202 -13.80 -14.37 13.21
C GLN A 202 -15.09 -13.81 12.58
N SER A 203 -16.26 -14.30 12.97
CA SER A 203 -17.53 -13.74 12.47
C SER A 203 -17.78 -12.30 12.93
N LEU A 204 -17.17 -11.88 14.03
CA LEU A 204 -17.25 -10.52 14.57
C LEU A 204 -16.23 -9.59 13.91
N ASP A 205 -15.00 -10.07 13.66
CA ASP A 205 -13.86 -9.27 13.17
C ASP A 205 -13.90 -9.00 11.65
N VAL A 206 -14.71 -9.75 10.88
CA VAL A 206 -14.95 -9.46 9.45
C VAL A 206 -15.70 -8.13 9.24
N GLN A 207 -16.29 -7.57 10.30
CA GLN A 207 -16.86 -6.23 10.27
C GLN A 207 -15.73 -5.23 10.52
N MET A 208 -15.30 -4.46 9.51
CA MET A 208 -14.36 -3.36 9.74
C MET A 208 -15.00 -2.37 10.72
N PRO A 209 -14.52 -2.29 11.98
CA PRO A 209 -15.15 -1.44 12.97
C PRO A 209 -15.04 0.02 12.51
N GLY A 210 -16.18 0.70 12.40
CA GLY A 210 -16.25 2.11 12.00
C GLY A 210 -16.35 2.41 10.50
N ALA A 211 -16.32 1.41 9.59
CA ALA A 211 -16.48 1.67 8.16
C ALA A 211 -17.86 2.27 7.81
N GLN A 212 -18.92 1.76 8.46
CA GLN A 212 -20.28 2.30 8.30
C GLN A 212 -20.37 3.75 8.79
N GLU A 213 -19.81 4.06 9.97
CA GLU A 213 -19.79 5.41 10.52
C GLU A 213 -18.99 6.37 9.64
N PHE A 214 -17.84 5.93 9.13
CA PHE A 214 -17.04 6.69 8.18
C PHE A 214 -17.84 7.03 6.93
N PHE A 215 -18.46 6.05 6.27
CA PHE A 215 -19.25 6.30 5.07
C PHE A 215 -20.47 7.19 5.36
N GLN A 216 -21.14 7.01 6.50
CA GLN A 216 -22.24 7.89 6.92
C GLN A 216 -21.79 9.35 7.12
N GLN A 217 -20.65 9.56 7.77
CA GLN A 217 -20.08 10.91 7.95
C GLN A 217 -19.67 11.52 6.60
N GLN A 218 -19.05 10.74 5.71
CA GLN A 218 -18.68 11.21 4.37
C GLN A 218 -19.90 11.56 3.53
N THR A 219 -20.96 10.73 3.54
CA THR A 219 -22.21 11.03 2.84
C THR A 219 -22.83 12.32 3.34
N LYS A 220 -22.99 12.50 4.66
CA LYS A 220 -23.55 13.73 5.23
C LYS A 220 -22.76 14.98 4.83
N ARG A 221 -21.43 14.92 4.93
CA ARG A 221 -20.55 16.04 4.54
C ARG A 221 -20.71 16.39 3.06
N LEU A 222 -20.78 15.39 2.18
CA LEU A 222 -20.95 15.60 0.74
C LEU A 222 -22.35 16.07 0.36
N GLU A 223 -23.38 15.64 1.11
CA GLU A 223 -24.75 16.15 0.96
C GLU A 223 -24.83 17.63 1.35
N GLU A 224 -24.22 18.03 2.47
CA GLU A 224 -24.11 19.44 2.88
C GLU A 224 -23.35 20.27 1.84
N GLU A 225 -22.23 19.76 1.31
CA GLU A 225 -21.47 20.42 0.24
C GLU A 225 -22.29 20.55 -1.04
N ALA A 226 -23.07 19.53 -1.40
CA ALA A 226 -23.97 19.56 -2.55
C ALA A 226 -25.12 20.57 -2.34
N GLU A 227 -25.66 20.69 -1.13
CA GLU A 227 -26.71 21.67 -0.80
C GLU A 227 -26.18 23.10 -0.92
N ILE A 228 -24.98 23.37 -0.38
CA ILE A 228 -24.31 24.67 -0.51
C ILE A 228 -24.06 24.98 -1.99
N ALA A 229 -23.51 24.03 -2.76
CA ALA A 229 -23.26 24.20 -4.18
C ALA A 229 -24.55 24.42 -4.99
N ALA A 230 -25.65 23.76 -4.61
CA ALA A 230 -26.96 23.95 -5.22
C ALA A 230 -27.52 25.35 -4.92
N ALA A 231 -27.39 25.82 -3.68
CA ALA A 231 -27.79 27.15 -3.27
C ALA A 231 -27.00 28.23 -4.02
N ASP A 232 -25.68 28.08 -4.13
CA ASP A 232 -24.81 28.99 -4.87
C ASP A 232 -25.13 29.01 -6.37
N LEU A 233 -25.32 27.83 -6.99
CA LEU A 233 -25.73 27.73 -8.39
C LEU A 233 -27.09 28.40 -8.62
N LYS A 234 -28.05 28.21 -7.73
CA LYS A 234 -29.37 28.83 -7.80
C LYS A 234 -29.29 30.34 -7.65
N ARG A 235 -28.55 30.84 -6.66
CA ARG A 235 -28.35 32.28 -6.45
C ARG A 235 -27.72 32.92 -7.68
N PHE A 236 -26.65 32.31 -8.21
CA PHE A 236 -26.00 32.78 -9.42
C PHE A 236 -26.93 32.74 -10.64
N SER A 237 -27.71 31.66 -10.81
CA SER A 237 -28.68 31.55 -11.91
C SER A 237 -29.73 32.64 -11.89
N VAL A 238 -30.19 33.05 -10.70
CA VAL A 238 -31.16 34.15 -10.52
C VAL A 238 -30.49 35.50 -10.78
N GLU A 239 -29.34 35.75 -10.15
CA GLU A 239 -28.60 37.02 -10.27
C GLU A 239 -28.14 37.29 -11.70
N ALA A 240 -27.57 36.29 -12.36
CA ALA A 240 -27.07 36.39 -13.73
C ALA A 240 -28.18 36.17 -14.78
N SER A 241 -29.42 35.88 -14.38
CA SER A 241 -30.58 35.65 -15.26
C SER A 241 -30.32 34.60 -16.36
N ILE A 242 -29.73 33.46 -15.99
CA ILE A 242 -29.15 32.49 -16.94
C ILE A 242 -30.18 31.64 -17.71
N TYR A 243 -31.47 31.79 -17.41
CA TYR A 243 -32.56 30.94 -17.94
C TYR A 243 -32.72 30.93 -19.47
N ALA A 244 -32.16 31.91 -20.20
CA ALA A 244 -32.27 32.03 -21.66
C ALA A 244 -30.93 32.39 -22.33
N VAL A 245 -29.81 31.98 -21.75
CA VAL A 245 -28.48 32.43 -22.19
C VAL A 245 -28.12 31.91 -23.58
N ASP A 246 -28.49 30.67 -23.92
CA ASP A 246 -28.26 30.13 -25.26
C ASP A 246 -29.03 30.92 -26.35
N ASP A 247 -30.28 31.27 -26.09
CA ASP A 247 -31.11 32.07 -27.00
C ASP A 247 -30.57 33.49 -27.13
N GLN A 248 -30.16 34.11 -26.01
CA GLN A 248 -29.53 35.42 -26.01
C GLN A 248 -28.22 35.43 -26.78
N ARG A 249 -27.37 34.42 -26.59
CA ARG A 249 -26.09 34.27 -27.31
C ARG A 249 -26.33 34.13 -28.81
N GLN A 250 -27.27 33.29 -29.22
CA GLN A 250 -27.63 33.14 -30.63
C GLN A 250 -28.13 34.45 -31.25
N LEU A 251 -28.98 35.18 -30.54
CA LEU A 251 -29.49 36.47 -30.99
C LEU A 251 -28.37 37.52 -31.13
N LEU A 252 -27.48 37.61 -30.14
CA LEU A 252 -26.35 38.54 -30.18
C LEU A 252 -25.34 38.18 -31.27
N LEU A 253 -25.04 36.89 -31.47
CA LEU A 253 -24.18 36.43 -32.56
C LEU A 253 -24.77 36.75 -33.93
N LYS A 254 -26.08 36.55 -34.10
CA LYS A 254 -26.79 36.93 -35.32
C LYS A 254 -26.71 38.44 -35.56
N ARG A 255 -26.97 39.24 -34.52
CA ARG A 255 -26.87 40.70 -34.60
C ARG A 255 -25.45 41.18 -34.94
N ALA A 256 -24.42 40.57 -34.35
CA ALA A 256 -23.02 40.86 -34.68
C ALA A 256 -22.68 40.53 -36.13
N SER A 257 -23.18 39.39 -36.64
CA SER A 257 -23.05 39.00 -38.04
C SER A 257 -23.73 40.00 -38.98
N ASP A 258 -24.98 40.38 -38.68
CA ASP A 258 -25.76 41.33 -39.47
C ASP A 258 -25.08 42.71 -39.50
N LEU A 259 -24.60 43.20 -38.35
CA LEU A 259 -23.83 44.46 -38.26
C LEU A 259 -22.53 44.38 -39.05
N SER A 260 -21.81 43.27 -38.99
CA SER A 260 -20.57 43.07 -39.75
C SER A 260 -20.81 43.10 -41.26
N ALA A 261 -21.89 42.47 -41.72
CA ALA A 261 -22.31 42.53 -43.12
C ALA A 261 -22.69 43.95 -43.55
N LEU A 262 -23.38 44.70 -42.67
CA LEU A 262 -23.78 46.08 -42.92
C LEU A 262 -22.56 47.00 -42.98
N ILE A 263 -21.59 46.86 -42.07
CA ILE A 263 -20.31 47.59 -42.10
C ILE A 263 -19.56 47.31 -43.40
N ALA A 264 -19.46 46.05 -43.82
CA ALA A 264 -18.80 45.68 -45.07
C ALA A 264 -19.48 46.35 -46.28
N THR A 265 -20.81 46.34 -46.31
CA THR A 265 -21.62 46.97 -47.37
C THR A 265 -21.43 48.49 -47.39
N THR A 266 -21.51 49.15 -46.23
CA THR A 266 -21.29 50.60 -46.11
C THR A 266 -19.87 50.99 -46.48
N ARG A 267 -18.87 50.19 -46.09
CA ARG A 267 -17.46 50.42 -46.46
C ARG A 267 -17.26 50.33 -47.97
N GLY A 268 -17.89 49.36 -48.64
CA GLY A 268 -17.89 49.28 -50.10
C GLY A 268 -18.52 50.52 -50.75
N ALA A 269 -19.68 50.96 -50.25
CA ALA A 269 -20.35 52.16 -50.74
C ALA A 269 -19.52 53.45 -50.57
N ILE A 270 -18.77 53.56 -49.46
CA ILE A 270 -17.83 54.67 -49.22
C ILE A 270 -16.73 54.67 -50.28
N GLU A 271 -16.11 53.52 -50.57
CA GLU A 271 -15.05 53.43 -51.56
C GLU A 271 -15.56 53.73 -52.99
N ASP A 272 -16.77 53.26 -53.35
CA ASP A 272 -17.41 53.60 -54.62
C ASP A 272 -17.65 55.11 -54.76
N LYS A 273 -18.21 55.75 -53.71
CA LYS A 273 -18.47 57.20 -53.68
C LYS A 273 -17.18 58.01 -53.70
N LYS A 274 -16.13 57.52 -53.06
CA LYS A 274 -14.79 58.12 -53.08
C LYS A 274 -14.18 58.05 -54.49
N GLY A 275 -14.34 56.92 -55.19
CA GLY A 275 -13.97 56.77 -56.60
C GLY A 275 -14.72 57.74 -57.52
N GLN A 276 -16.05 57.85 -57.37
CA GLN A 276 -16.88 58.81 -58.12
C GLN A 276 -16.44 60.26 -57.87
N LYS A 277 -16.19 60.61 -56.60
CA LYS A 277 -15.70 61.94 -56.21
C LYS A 277 -14.37 62.28 -56.87
N LEU A 278 -13.43 61.32 -56.93
CA LEU A 278 -12.14 61.50 -57.61
C LEU A 278 -12.34 61.73 -59.12
N SER A 279 -13.15 60.89 -59.79
CA SER A 279 -13.44 61.05 -61.22
C SER A 279 -14.07 62.42 -61.54
N VAL A 280 -15.02 62.90 -60.74
CA VAL A 280 -15.64 64.21 -60.93
C VAL A 280 -14.61 65.33 -60.67
N ALA A 281 -13.80 65.21 -59.62
CA ALA A 281 -12.75 66.18 -59.32
C ALA A 281 -11.70 66.29 -60.44
N ASP A 282 -11.34 65.18 -61.07
CA ASP A 282 -10.42 65.16 -62.23
C ASP A 282 -11.06 65.81 -63.46
N GLN A 283 -12.35 65.55 -63.73
CA GLN A 283 -13.09 66.25 -64.80
C GLN A 283 -13.15 67.77 -64.59
N LEU A 284 -13.37 68.24 -63.35
CA LEU A 284 -13.32 69.69 -63.04
C LEU A 284 -11.93 70.30 -63.25
N ALA A 285 -10.85 69.53 -63.02
CA ALA A 285 -9.49 70.04 -63.17
C ALA A 285 -9.09 70.29 -64.64
N ILE A 286 -9.71 69.56 -65.59
CA ILE A 286 -9.44 69.67 -67.03
C ILE A 286 -10.17 70.90 -67.65
N LEU A 287 -11.22 71.43 -67.02
CA LEU A 287 -12.01 72.56 -67.54
C LEU A 287 -11.28 73.91 -67.37
N ARG A 288 -10.95 74.59 -68.47
CA ARG A 288 -10.14 75.83 -68.56
C ARG A 288 -10.50 76.98 -67.58
N PRO A 289 -11.78 77.28 -67.25
CA PRO A 289 -12.12 78.34 -66.29
C PRO A 289 -11.60 78.08 -64.86
N VAL A 290 -11.40 76.81 -64.49
CA VAL A 290 -10.89 76.38 -63.17
C VAL A 290 -9.38 76.58 -63.06
N ALA A 291 -8.64 76.40 -64.16
CA ALA A 291 -7.19 76.60 -64.21
C ALA A 291 -6.77 78.08 -64.10
N GLN A 292 -7.65 79.00 -64.51
CA GLN A 292 -7.36 80.44 -64.51
C GLN A 292 -7.75 81.16 -63.20
N ASN A 293 -8.76 80.68 -62.45
CA ASN A 293 -9.15 81.29 -61.18
C ASN A 293 -8.58 80.56 -59.96
N LYS A 294 -7.59 81.18 -59.32
CA LYS A 294 -6.82 80.64 -58.18
C LYS A 294 -7.69 80.25 -56.97
N ALA A 295 -8.84 80.91 -56.77
CA ALA A 295 -9.78 80.58 -55.68
C ALA A 295 -10.58 79.30 -55.99
N VAL A 296 -10.98 79.14 -57.25
CA VAL A 296 -11.77 78.00 -57.72
C VAL A 296 -10.92 76.73 -57.78
N SER A 297 -9.69 76.83 -58.27
CA SER A 297 -8.73 75.72 -58.23
C SER A 297 -8.50 75.25 -56.80
N ARG A 298 -8.35 76.17 -55.82
CA ARG A 298 -8.24 75.82 -54.40
C ARG A 298 -9.46 75.07 -53.89
N MET A 299 -10.68 75.51 -54.20
CA MET A 299 -11.91 74.81 -53.83
C MET A 299 -12.01 73.40 -54.43
N VAL A 300 -11.67 73.22 -55.71
CA VAL A 300 -11.64 71.89 -56.34
C VAL A 300 -10.55 71.02 -55.70
N THR A 301 -9.43 71.60 -55.27
CA THR A 301 -8.38 70.83 -54.57
C THR A 301 -8.75 70.45 -53.13
N THR A 302 -9.40 71.33 -52.38
CA THR A 302 -9.86 71.04 -51.02
C THR A 302 -11.06 70.10 -51.01
N LEU A 303 -12.02 70.30 -51.93
CA LEU A 303 -13.19 69.43 -52.05
C LEU A 303 -12.84 68.09 -52.68
N GLY A 304 -11.96 68.05 -53.69
CA GLY A 304 -11.51 66.82 -54.35
C GLY A 304 -10.55 65.96 -53.52
N GLY A 305 -10.00 66.50 -52.43
CA GLY A 305 -9.06 65.81 -51.53
C GLY A 305 -7.59 65.94 -51.97
N GLN A 306 -6.69 66.06 -50.99
CA GLN A 306 -5.23 66.16 -51.21
C GLN A 306 -4.52 64.80 -51.23
N ASP A 307 -5.08 63.77 -50.57
CA ASP A 307 -4.32 62.58 -50.18
C ASP A 307 -3.97 61.61 -51.33
N ASN A 308 -4.65 61.68 -52.47
CA ASN A 308 -4.46 60.73 -53.59
C ASN A 308 -3.92 61.33 -54.89
N ARG A 309 -3.63 62.64 -54.96
CA ARG A 309 -3.12 63.27 -56.20
C ARG A 309 -1.67 62.96 -56.54
N LYS A 310 -0.98 62.14 -55.74
CA LYS A 310 0.47 61.88 -55.87
C LYS A 310 0.86 60.96 -57.04
N SER A 311 -0.08 60.46 -57.85
CA SER A 311 0.18 59.46 -58.88
C SER A 311 -0.22 59.82 -60.32
N LEU A 312 -0.69 61.04 -60.62
CA LEU A 312 -0.94 61.44 -62.01
C LEU A 312 0.23 62.27 -62.56
N ASP A 313 0.93 61.70 -63.54
CA ASP A 313 1.98 62.33 -64.32
C ASP A 313 1.55 63.69 -64.89
N PRO A 314 2.40 64.73 -64.83
CA PRO A 314 2.06 66.10 -65.25
C PRO A 314 2.06 66.30 -66.78
N VAL A 315 2.01 65.23 -67.59
CA VAL A 315 2.17 65.30 -69.05
C VAL A 315 0.84 65.12 -69.77
N ALA A 316 -0.08 66.07 -69.57
CA ALA A 316 -1.16 66.31 -70.52
C ALA A 316 -1.07 67.76 -70.99
N LYS A 317 -0.32 67.97 -72.08
CA LYS A 317 -0.31 69.25 -72.81
C LYS A 317 -1.76 69.63 -73.17
N PRO A 318 -2.22 70.86 -72.87
CA PRO A 318 -3.55 71.28 -73.28
C PRO A 318 -3.61 71.41 -74.81
N PRO A 319 -4.70 71.00 -75.48
CA PRO A 319 -4.88 71.25 -76.91
C PRO A 319 -4.97 72.76 -77.17
N GLU A 320 -4.17 73.26 -78.09
CA GLU A 320 -3.93 74.69 -78.33
C GLU A 320 -4.99 75.41 -79.18
N HIS A 321 -6.02 74.74 -79.69
CA HIS A 321 -7.06 75.41 -80.48
C HIS A 321 -8.46 75.02 -79.98
N PHE A 322 -9.08 75.92 -79.22
CA PHE A 322 -10.52 75.97 -78.99
C PHE A 322 -10.93 77.44 -79.11
N GLU A 323 -11.71 77.74 -80.15
CA GLU A 323 -12.11 79.10 -80.52
C GLU A 323 -12.93 79.81 -79.45
N GLU A 324 -12.81 81.13 -79.51
CA GLU A 324 -13.36 82.14 -78.63
C GLU A 324 -14.89 82.15 -78.66
N GLN A 325 -15.51 81.44 -77.72
CA GLN A 325 -16.78 81.75 -77.08
C GLN A 325 -16.95 80.75 -75.92
N PRO A 326 -17.04 81.15 -74.64
CA PRO A 326 -17.57 80.27 -73.61
C PRO A 326 -19.11 80.38 -73.69
N PRO A 327 -19.82 79.41 -74.28
CA PRO A 327 -21.27 79.40 -74.16
C PRO A 327 -21.58 79.17 -72.68
N LEU A 328 -22.69 79.74 -72.21
CA LEU A 328 -23.29 79.48 -70.89
C LEU A 328 -23.27 77.99 -70.49
N LEU A 329 -23.23 77.10 -71.48
CA LEU A 329 -23.05 75.66 -71.40
C LEU A 329 -21.82 75.23 -70.55
N LEU A 330 -20.65 75.86 -70.70
CA LEU A 330 -19.44 75.46 -69.95
C LEU A 330 -19.52 75.83 -68.46
N ILE A 331 -20.14 76.98 -68.17
CA ILE A 331 -20.42 77.44 -66.82
C ILE A 331 -21.47 76.51 -66.17
N LYS A 332 -22.48 76.09 -66.93
CA LYS A 332 -23.52 75.16 -66.47
C LYS A 332 -22.94 73.79 -66.12
N VAL A 333 -22.12 73.18 -67.00
CA VAL A 333 -21.44 71.90 -66.72
C VAL A 333 -20.55 71.99 -65.48
N TYR A 334 -19.82 73.10 -65.32
CA TYR A 334 -19.02 73.34 -64.12
C TYR A 334 -19.88 73.45 -62.85
N GLN A 335 -20.96 74.24 -62.89
CA GLN A 335 -21.88 74.40 -61.76
C GLN A 335 -22.53 73.07 -61.38
N ASP A 336 -22.94 72.27 -62.36
CA ASP A 336 -23.53 70.95 -62.15
C ASP A 336 -22.50 69.96 -61.56
N ASN A 337 -21.25 70.00 -62.02
CA ASN A 337 -20.17 69.17 -61.50
C ASN A 337 -19.72 69.60 -60.08
N MET A 338 -19.73 70.89 -59.76
CA MET A 338 -19.46 71.37 -58.40
C MET A 338 -20.60 70.99 -57.44
N ALA A 339 -21.85 71.11 -57.88
CA ALA A 339 -23.02 70.69 -57.12
C ALA A 339 -22.99 69.17 -56.84
N THR A 340 -22.62 68.35 -57.82
CA THR A 340 -22.46 66.90 -57.63
C THR A 340 -21.28 66.58 -56.70
N LEU A 341 -20.16 67.28 -56.77
CA LEU A 341 -19.03 67.10 -55.85
C LEU A 341 -19.44 67.43 -54.40
N MET A 342 -20.16 68.53 -54.18
CA MET A 342 -20.69 68.87 -52.86
C MET A 342 -21.68 67.81 -52.34
N LYS A 343 -22.57 67.32 -53.20
CA LYS A 343 -23.49 66.22 -52.88
C LYS A 343 -22.73 64.94 -52.49
N LEU A 344 -21.74 64.53 -53.27
CA LEU A 344 -20.89 63.37 -52.98
C LEU A 344 -20.12 63.54 -51.67
N ASN A 345 -19.65 64.75 -51.35
CA ASN A 345 -18.95 65.02 -50.10
C ASN A 345 -19.88 64.92 -48.88
N ALA A 346 -21.11 65.43 -49.00
CA ALA A 346 -22.12 65.28 -47.97
C ALA A 346 -22.53 63.81 -47.77
N GLU A 347 -22.73 63.06 -48.86
CA GLU A 347 -23.02 61.62 -48.82
C GLU A 347 -21.89 60.81 -48.18
N LEU A 348 -20.62 61.08 -48.54
CA LEU A 348 -19.46 60.43 -47.93
C LEU A 348 -19.36 60.69 -46.43
N ASN A 349 -19.56 61.94 -46.00
CA ASN A 349 -19.55 62.28 -44.59
C ASN A 349 -20.67 61.53 -43.84
N GLY A 350 -21.87 61.49 -44.41
CA GLY A 350 -23.00 60.74 -43.85
C GLY A 350 -22.74 59.23 -43.74
N GLN A 351 -22.16 58.62 -44.78
CA GLN A 351 -21.80 57.19 -44.77
C GLN A 351 -20.66 56.88 -43.81
N THR A 352 -19.66 57.77 -43.69
CA THR A 352 -18.55 57.61 -42.75
C THR A 352 -19.06 57.67 -41.31
N GLU A 353 -19.96 58.59 -41.02
CA GLU A 353 -20.62 58.67 -39.71
C GLU A 353 -21.44 57.42 -39.40
N LEU A 354 -22.22 56.93 -40.38
CA LEU A 354 -22.95 55.66 -40.24
C LEU A 354 -22.00 54.49 -39.97
N LEU A 355 -20.86 54.41 -40.66
CA LEU A 355 -19.85 53.36 -40.45
C LEU A 355 -19.30 53.41 -39.01
N ASN A 356 -19.01 54.60 -38.48
CA ASN A 356 -18.57 54.77 -37.10
C ASN A 356 -19.64 54.30 -36.11
N GLN A 357 -20.91 54.66 -36.34
CA GLN A 357 -22.03 54.24 -35.49
C GLN A 357 -22.21 52.72 -35.49
N LEU A 358 -22.14 52.08 -36.66
CA LEU A 358 -22.21 50.62 -36.76
C LEU A 358 -21.02 49.95 -36.06
N GLY A 359 -19.82 50.54 -36.15
CA GLY A 359 -18.64 50.07 -35.45
C GLY A 359 -18.80 50.10 -33.93
N MET A 360 -19.32 51.20 -33.38
CA MET A 360 -19.61 51.32 -31.94
C MET A 360 -20.68 50.33 -31.48
N GLU A 361 -21.74 50.12 -32.28
CA GLU A 361 -22.78 49.15 -31.95
C GLU A 361 -22.25 47.71 -31.99
N LEU A 362 -21.39 47.38 -32.96
CA LEU A 362 -20.74 46.07 -33.03
C LEU A 362 -19.83 45.83 -31.82
N GLU A 363 -19.06 46.84 -31.40
CA GLU A 363 -18.20 46.76 -30.22
C GLU A 363 -19.01 46.54 -28.94
N LYS A 364 -20.16 47.21 -28.81
CA LYS A 364 -21.11 47.01 -27.72
C LYS A 364 -21.67 45.58 -27.69
N VAL A 365 -22.12 45.06 -28.83
CA VAL A 365 -22.62 43.68 -28.94
C VAL A 365 -21.52 42.66 -28.60
N ASN A 366 -20.28 42.89 -29.03
CA ASN A 366 -19.14 42.04 -28.70
C ASN A 366 -18.81 42.07 -27.20
N ALA A 367 -18.89 43.24 -26.55
CA ALA A 367 -18.72 43.35 -25.11
C ALA A 367 -19.83 42.61 -24.33
N GLU A 368 -21.07 42.72 -24.78
CA GLU A 368 -22.20 41.95 -24.22
C GLU A 368 -21.97 40.44 -24.36
N LEU A 369 -21.55 39.96 -25.54
CA LEU A 369 -21.19 38.55 -25.78
C LEU A 369 -20.06 38.06 -24.86
N ALA A 370 -19.00 38.86 -24.67
CA ALA A 370 -17.90 38.52 -23.78
C ALA A 370 -18.38 38.38 -22.32
N SER A 371 -19.23 39.30 -21.86
CA SER A 371 -19.81 39.25 -20.51
C SER A 371 -20.73 38.04 -20.33
N LEU A 372 -21.48 37.66 -21.37
CA LEU A 372 -22.36 36.51 -21.36
C LEU A 372 -21.56 35.21 -21.27
N SER A 373 -20.49 35.09 -22.05
CA SER A 373 -19.58 33.94 -22.01
C SER A 373 -18.90 33.77 -20.65
N ALA A 374 -18.51 34.87 -20.00
CA ALA A 374 -17.97 34.81 -18.64
C ALA A 374 -18.99 34.27 -17.63
N LYS A 375 -20.27 34.68 -17.74
CA LYS A 375 -21.37 34.15 -16.91
C LYS A 375 -21.65 32.67 -17.17
N GLU A 376 -21.62 32.23 -18.43
CA GLU A 376 -21.74 30.81 -18.79
C GLU A 376 -20.63 29.96 -18.16
N ALA A 377 -19.39 30.46 -18.18
CA ALA A 377 -18.24 29.76 -17.61
C ALA A 377 -18.39 29.56 -16.09
N GLU A 378 -18.80 30.60 -15.35
CA GLU A 378 -19.07 30.49 -13.91
C GLU A 378 -20.26 29.57 -13.61
N TYR A 379 -21.34 29.65 -14.39
CA TYR A 379 -22.47 28.72 -14.25
C TYR A 379 -22.03 27.27 -14.46
N GLY A 380 -21.25 27.02 -15.52
CA GLY A 380 -20.69 25.71 -15.81
C GLY A 380 -19.78 25.20 -14.69
N ARG A 381 -18.97 26.09 -14.09
CA ARG A 381 -18.13 25.77 -12.93
C ARG A 381 -18.97 25.36 -11.72
N LEU A 382 -19.95 26.17 -11.34
CA LEU A 382 -20.85 25.89 -10.21
C LEU A 382 -21.65 24.59 -10.42
N LYS A 383 -22.13 24.36 -11.64
CA LYS A 383 -22.83 23.12 -12.02
C LYS A 383 -21.92 21.89 -11.90
N ARG A 384 -20.65 21.99 -12.29
CA ARG A 384 -19.66 20.90 -12.10
C ARG A 384 -19.41 20.60 -10.63
N VAL A 385 -19.30 21.63 -9.78
CA VAL A 385 -19.13 21.45 -8.33
C VAL A 385 -20.34 20.69 -7.75
N LEU A 386 -21.56 21.14 -8.06
CA LEU A 386 -22.79 20.47 -7.61
C LEU A 386 -22.89 19.02 -8.09
N THR A 387 -22.61 18.76 -9.37
CA THR A 387 -22.70 17.41 -9.94
C THR A 387 -21.62 16.49 -9.37
N THR A 388 -20.43 17.01 -9.08
CA THR A 388 -19.35 16.24 -8.44
C THR A 388 -19.70 15.90 -7.00
N ALA A 389 -20.13 16.87 -6.19
CA ALA A 389 -20.53 16.63 -4.80
C ALA A 389 -21.72 15.67 -4.70
N SER A 390 -22.77 15.87 -5.51
CA SER A 390 -23.96 15.01 -5.49
C SER A 390 -23.69 13.58 -5.98
N SER A 391 -22.86 13.41 -7.02
CA SER A 391 -22.47 12.07 -7.49
C SER A 391 -21.57 11.35 -6.49
N ALA A 392 -20.65 12.07 -5.82
CA ALA A 392 -19.85 11.51 -4.75
C ALA A 392 -20.74 11.07 -3.57
N ALA A 393 -21.67 11.91 -3.13
CA ALA A 393 -22.63 11.58 -2.06
C ALA A 393 -23.42 10.29 -2.40
N ALA A 394 -23.92 10.18 -3.64
CA ALA A 394 -24.65 9.00 -4.11
C ALA A 394 -23.78 7.71 -4.10
N GLN A 395 -22.51 7.82 -4.49
CA GLN A 395 -21.58 6.68 -4.45
C GLN A 395 -21.34 6.19 -3.02
N TYR A 396 -21.11 7.11 -2.07
CA TYR A 396 -20.93 6.74 -0.66
C TYR A 396 -22.22 6.21 -0.05
N ALA A 397 -23.38 6.77 -0.39
CA ALA A 397 -24.67 6.24 0.03
C ALA A 397 -24.89 4.79 -0.46
N ALA A 398 -24.52 4.49 -1.70
CA ALA A 398 -24.56 3.13 -2.23
C ALA A 398 -23.61 2.18 -1.46
N ARG A 399 -22.42 2.64 -1.07
CA ARG A 399 -21.49 1.86 -0.23
C ARG A 399 -22.03 1.59 1.17
N ILE A 400 -22.75 2.53 1.77
CA ILE A 400 -23.43 2.30 3.06
C ILE A 400 -24.44 1.15 2.92
N LEU A 401 -25.26 1.16 1.86
CA LEU A 401 -26.23 0.09 1.62
C LEU A 401 -25.56 -1.26 1.37
N GLU A 402 -24.48 -1.29 0.58
CA GLU A 402 -23.70 -2.51 0.34
C GLU A 402 -23.12 -3.08 1.65
N GLU A 403 -22.54 -2.22 2.50
CA GLU A 403 -21.99 -2.64 3.79
C GLU A 403 -23.12 -3.11 4.73
N GLN A 404 -24.24 -2.40 4.80
CA GLN A 404 -25.41 -2.81 5.59
C GLN A 404 -25.94 -4.17 5.15
N ILE A 405 -26.16 -4.37 3.84
CA ILE A 405 -26.60 -5.66 3.29
C ILE A 405 -25.57 -6.75 3.63
N SER A 406 -24.28 -6.48 3.45
CA SER A 406 -23.24 -7.45 3.76
C SER A 406 -23.22 -7.83 5.24
N SER A 407 -23.42 -6.85 6.14
CA SER A 407 -23.48 -7.06 7.58
C SER A 407 -24.74 -7.84 7.99
N GLU A 408 -25.89 -7.55 7.39
CA GLU A 408 -27.14 -8.25 7.65
C GLU A 408 -27.10 -9.68 7.12
N VAL A 409 -26.57 -9.89 5.91
CA VAL A 409 -26.39 -11.22 5.33
C VAL A 409 -25.41 -12.02 6.17
N ALA A 410 -24.30 -11.43 6.61
CA ALA A 410 -23.36 -12.11 7.51
C ALA A 410 -24.02 -12.52 8.84
N LYS A 411 -24.79 -11.61 9.47
CA LYS A 411 -25.54 -11.89 10.71
C LYS A 411 -26.61 -12.96 10.52
N LYS A 412 -27.44 -12.85 9.48
CA LYS A 412 -28.56 -13.79 9.21
C LYS A 412 -28.08 -15.16 8.74
N SER A 413 -26.96 -15.21 8.02
CA SER A 413 -26.48 -16.45 7.41
C SER A 413 -25.49 -17.24 8.28
N GLN A 414 -25.05 -16.72 9.44
CA GLN A 414 -23.98 -17.31 10.28
C GLN A 414 -22.78 -17.81 9.45
N LEU A 415 -22.51 -17.11 8.35
CA LEU A 415 -21.65 -17.58 7.27
C LEU A 415 -20.23 -17.18 7.61
N SER A 416 -19.71 -17.72 8.72
CA SER A 416 -18.31 -17.58 9.07
C SER A 416 -17.50 -18.15 7.91
N SER A 417 -16.51 -17.39 7.46
CA SER A 417 -15.53 -17.88 6.49
C SER A 417 -14.73 -19.06 7.04
N LEU A 418 -14.87 -19.41 8.31
CA LEU A 418 -14.26 -20.58 8.91
C LEU A 418 -15.32 -21.63 9.25
N ARG A 419 -15.15 -22.86 8.74
CA ARG A 419 -16.02 -24.00 9.05
C ARG A 419 -15.23 -25.16 9.60
N VAL A 420 -15.67 -25.74 10.71
CA VAL A 420 -15.08 -26.97 11.26
C VAL A 420 -15.36 -28.13 10.30
N VAL A 421 -14.30 -28.70 9.71
CA VAL A 421 -14.38 -29.87 8.82
C VAL A 421 -14.33 -31.15 9.63
N GLN A 422 -13.45 -31.18 10.63
CA GLN A 422 -13.26 -32.33 11.51
C GLN A 422 -13.14 -31.87 12.96
N LYS A 423 -14.06 -32.36 13.80
CA LYS A 423 -13.99 -32.18 15.25
C LYS A 423 -12.84 -32.99 15.86
N ALA A 424 -12.32 -32.53 16.98
CA ALA A 424 -11.25 -33.18 17.70
C ALA A 424 -11.75 -34.52 18.25
N ILE A 425 -11.04 -35.59 17.89
CA ILE A 425 -11.24 -36.93 18.46
C ILE A 425 -10.31 -37.13 19.65
N THR A 426 -10.73 -37.98 20.59
CA THR A 426 -9.91 -38.36 21.74
C THR A 426 -8.75 -39.25 21.27
N PRO A 427 -7.49 -38.82 21.42
CA PRO A 427 -6.33 -39.61 20.99
C PRO A 427 -6.17 -40.87 21.85
N THR A 428 -5.90 -42.00 21.21
CA THR A 428 -5.76 -43.32 21.85
C THR A 428 -4.32 -43.68 22.20
N ALA A 429 -3.33 -42.99 21.62
CA ALA A 429 -1.91 -43.21 21.87
C ALA A 429 -1.21 -41.91 22.28
N PRO A 430 -0.26 -41.96 23.24
CA PRO A 430 0.52 -40.79 23.63
C PRO A 430 1.54 -40.43 22.54
N VAL A 431 1.71 -39.13 22.30
CA VAL A 431 2.67 -38.60 21.31
C VAL A 431 4.05 -38.36 21.94
N PHE A 432 4.10 -38.14 23.26
CA PHE A 432 5.34 -37.91 23.99
C PHE A 432 5.24 -38.42 25.43
N PRO A 433 6.29 -39.04 25.99
CA PRO A 433 7.52 -39.50 25.34
C PRO A 433 7.33 -40.82 24.57
N GLN A 434 7.99 -40.98 23.42
CA GLN A 434 7.94 -42.22 22.63
C GLN A 434 8.81 -43.29 23.31
N VAL A 435 8.16 -44.24 23.99
CA VAL A 435 8.82 -45.28 24.81
C VAL A 435 9.88 -46.06 24.02
N SER A 436 9.64 -46.34 22.74
CA SER A 436 10.60 -47.02 21.86
C SER A 436 11.92 -46.24 21.69
N HIS A 437 11.84 -44.94 21.42
CA HIS A 437 13.03 -44.08 21.24
C HIS A 437 13.76 -43.87 22.56
N LEU A 438 13.02 -43.73 23.66
CA LEU A 438 13.59 -43.57 24.99
C LEU A 438 14.37 -44.82 25.42
N ILE A 439 13.82 -46.02 25.19
CA ILE A 439 14.52 -47.29 25.46
C ILE A 439 15.77 -47.43 24.59
N ALA A 440 15.68 -47.12 23.29
CA ALA A 440 16.83 -47.19 22.39
C ALA A 440 17.96 -46.23 22.83
N LEU A 441 17.61 -45.00 23.22
CA LEU A 441 18.56 -44.02 23.74
C LEU A 441 19.20 -44.48 25.06
N ALA A 442 18.39 -45.04 25.98
CA ALA A 442 18.86 -45.53 27.27
C ALA A 442 19.82 -46.72 27.12
N ALA A 443 19.51 -47.64 26.19
CA ALA A 443 20.37 -48.78 25.88
C ALA A 443 21.68 -48.34 25.22
N ALA A 444 21.62 -47.49 24.18
CA ALA A 444 22.81 -46.97 23.51
C ALA A 444 23.70 -46.16 24.47
N GLY A 445 23.09 -45.27 25.26
CA GLY A 445 23.79 -44.48 26.28
C GLY A 445 24.41 -45.35 27.37
N GLY A 446 23.70 -46.39 27.82
CA GLY A 446 24.19 -47.35 28.82
C GLY A 446 25.42 -48.14 28.33
N VAL A 447 25.39 -48.60 27.08
CA VAL A 447 26.52 -49.30 26.46
C VAL A 447 27.72 -48.37 26.28
N LEU A 448 27.52 -47.15 25.78
CA LEU A 448 28.59 -46.17 25.60
C LEU A 448 29.24 -45.76 26.93
N LEU A 449 28.44 -45.52 27.97
CA LEU A 449 28.95 -45.23 29.31
C LEU A 449 29.69 -46.42 29.92
N GLY A 450 29.18 -47.65 29.73
CA GLY A 450 29.84 -48.87 30.18
C GLY A 450 31.20 -49.09 29.52
N LEU A 451 31.29 -48.87 28.20
CA LEU A 451 32.56 -48.93 27.47
C LEU A 451 33.53 -47.84 27.96
N GLY A 452 33.06 -46.61 28.13
CA GLY A 452 33.84 -45.50 28.67
C GLY A 452 34.40 -45.79 30.07
N ALA A 453 33.59 -46.38 30.97
CA ALA A 453 34.01 -46.75 32.32
C ALA A 453 35.06 -47.87 32.35
N ILE A 454 35.03 -48.78 31.37
CA ILE A 454 35.99 -49.89 31.27
C ILE A 454 37.32 -49.41 30.67
N PHE A 455 37.27 -48.67 29.55
CA PHE A 455 38.46 -48.28 28.79
C PHE A 455 39.09 -46.96 29.26
N GLY A 456 38.30 -46.04 29.83
CA GLY A 456 38.77 -44.73 30.32
C GLY A 456 39.95 -44.84 31.29
N PRO A 457 39.87 -45.67 32.36
CA PRO A 457 40.99 -45.86 33.28
C PRO A 457 42.21 -46.53 32.64
N ALA A 458 42.01 -47.34 31.61
CA ALA A 458 43.11 -48.02 30.90
C ALA A 458 43.88 -47.04 30.01
N LEU A 459 43.16 -46.17 29.29
CA LEU A 459 43.73 -45.10 28.47
C LEU A 459 44.46 -44.05 29.34
N ALA A 460 43.88 -43.67 30.48
CA ALA A 460 44.51 -42.73 31.41
C ALA A 460 45.82 -43.25 32.04
N LYS A 461 45.97 -44.58 32.20
CA LYS A 461 47.22 -45.18 32.67
C LYS A 461 48.29 -45.26 31.58
N THR A 462 47.90 -45.29 30.31
CA THR A 462 48.86 -45.39 29.20
C THR A 462 49.54 -44.05 28.90
N THR A 463 48.96 -42.93 29.32
CA THR A 463 49.53 -41.58 29.17
C THR A 463 50.49 -41.18 30.30
N MET A 464 50.53 -41.92 31.42
CA MET A 464 51.33 -41.58 32.61
C MET A 464 52.70 -42.29 32.71
N HIS A 465 53.15 -43.02 31.69
CA HIS A 465 54.51 -43.58 31.64
C HIS A 465 55.15 -43.40 30.24
N PRO A 466 55.94 -42.35 30.02
CA PRO A 466 57.00 -42.35 29.03
C PRO A 466 58.35 -42.68 29.70
N ALA A 467 59.06 -43.62 29.07
CA ALA A 467 60.39 -44.08 29.43
C ALA A 467 61.44 -42.95 29.37
N SER A 468 62.39 -42.93 30.32
CA SER A 468 63.67 -42.23 30.18
C SER A 468 64.81 -43.25 30.20
N ASN A 469 65.41 -43.45 29.03
CA ASN A 469 66.78 -43.96 28.87
C ASN A 469 67.35 -43.31 27.60
N SER A 470 68.24 -42.32 27.75
CA SER A 470 69.63 -42.38 27.25
C SER A 470 70.36 -41.02 27.32
N VAL A 471 71.39 -40.97 28.18
CA VAL A 471 72.80 -40.57 27.96
C VAL A 471 73.16 -39.20 27.33
N THR A 472 74.26 -38.66 27.88
CA THR A 472 75.09 -37.49 27.49
C THR A 472 74.47 -36.14 27.84
N GLY A 473 75.15 -35.17 28.45
CA GLY A 473 76.54 -34.94 28.81
C GLY A 473 76.60 -33.46 29.21
N ALA A 474 77.51 -33.11 30.11
CA ALA A 474 77.66 -31.79 30.70
C ALA A 474 77.61 -30.63 29.68
N GLU A 475 76.87 -29.56 29.99
CA GLU A 475 77.46 -28.34 30.53
C GLU A 475 76.39 -27.30 30.90
N ASP A 476 76.75 -26.57 31.93
CA ASP A 476 76.13 -25.48 32.65
C ASP A 476 75.84 -24.27 31.73
N HIS A 477 74.76 -23.51 31.96
CA HIS A 477 74.68 -22.05 31.76
C HIS A 477 73.26 -21.49 31.97
N ASP A 478 73.13 -20.64 32.99
CA ASP A 478 71.94 -19.92 33.41
C ASP A 478 71.33 -19.00 32.32
N PRO A 479 70.01 -19.13 32.02
CA PRO A 479 69.32 -18.30 31.02
C PRO A 479 68.95 -16.89 31.50
N ILE A 480 69.20 -16.56 32.77
CA ILE A 480 68.83 -15.27 33.36
C ILE A 480 69.79 -14.15 32.89
N LYS A 481 71.02 -14.48 32.50
CA LYS A 481 71.98 -13.51 31.93
C LYS A 481 71.79 -13.25 30.42
N SER A 482 71.21 -14.18 29.66
CA SER A 482 71.04 -14.01 28.20
C SER A 482 69.79 -13.18 27.85
N LEU A 483 68.73 -13.23 28.67
CA LEU A 483 67.53 -12.42 28.48
C LEU A 483 67.74 -10.93 28.84
N LEU A 484 68.69 -10.63 29.73
CA LEU A 484 68.99 -9.25 30.17
C LEU A 484 69.90 -8.49 29.20
N MET A 485 70.52 -9.17 28.22
CA MET A 485 71.40 -8.55 27.21
C MET A 485 70.78 -8.44 25.80
N ALA A 486 69.68 -9.15 25.51
CA ALA A 486 69.06 -9.11 24.17
C ALA A 486 67.97 -8.04 23.99
N ALA A 487 67.53 -7.39 25.07
CA ALA A 487 66.49 -6.35 25.02
C ALA A 487 67.02 -4.92 24.83
N GLN A 488 68.34 -4.70 24.66
CA GLN A 488 68.93 -3.36 24.74
C GLN A 488 69.95 -2.93 23.65
N ARG A 489 70.13 -3.69 22.55
CA ARG A 489 70.82 -3.25 21.32
C ARG A 489 70.24 -4.09 20.16
N GLY A 490 69.65 -3.55 19.11
CA GLY A 490 70.17 -2.46 18.28
C GLY A 490 70.92 -3.08 17.11
N ASP A 491 70.28 -3.07 15.95
CA ASP A 491 70.80 -3.32 14.60
C ASP A 491 71.23 -4.75 14.18
N GLY A 492 70.53 -5.24 13.15
CA GLY A 492 71.19 -5.21 11.85
C GLY A 492 71.32 -6.52 11.07
N VAL A 493 70.65 -6.52 9.92
CA VAL A 493 71.27 -6.81 8.60
C VAL A 493 71.20 -8.26 8.07
N ARG A 494 70.37 -8.35 7.01
CA ARG A 494 70.54 -9.09 5.73
C ARG A 494 70.30 -10.60 5.74
N SER A 495 69.21 -11.04 5.10
CA SER A 495 69.06 -11.28 3.63
C SER A 495 69.37 -12.75 3.33
N LEU A 496 68.61 -13.50 2.53
CA LEU A 496 68.13 -13.19 1.19
C LEU A 496 67.01 -14.19 0.86
N HIS A 497 65.96 -13.64 0.24
CA HIS A 497 65.28 -14.14 -0.97
C HIS A 497 64.53 -15.47 -0.93
N ALA A 498 63.40 -15.61 -1.63
CA ALA A 498 62.67 -14.73 -2.56
C ALA A 498 61.22 -15.25 -2.58
N ALA A 499 60.21 -14.43 -2.30
CA ALA A 499 59.52 -13.49 -3.22
C ALA A 499 58.18 -14.12 -3.69
N GLY A 500 57.05 -13.43 -3.72
CA GLY A 500 56.64 -12.09 -3.33
C GLY A 500 55.09 -12.11 -3.40
N ARG A 501 54.40 -11.83 -2.31
CA ARG A 501 53.90 -10.52 -1.86
C ARG A 501 52.69 -10.03 -2.67
N ALA A 502 51.58 -9.93 -1.95
CA ALA A 502 50.50 -8.98 -2.18
C ALA A 502 51.06 -7.54 -2.24
N ASP A 503 50.32 -6.61 -2.84
CA ASP A 503 49.91 -5.36 -2.20
C ASP A 503 49.54 -4.24 -3.20
N TYR A 504 48.38 -3.65 -2.89
CA TYR A 504 47.97 -2.24 -2.92
C TYR A 504 48.03 -1.36 -4.18
N GLU A 505 46.84 -0.79 -4.40
CA GLU A 505 46.50 0.62 -4.66
C GLU A 505 46.41 1.21 -6.08
N GLU A 506 45.39 2.07 -6.17
CA GLU A 506 45.19 3.21 -7.06
C GLU A 506 44.78 3.01 -8.53
N GLY A 507 43.89 3.93 -8.95
CA GLY A 507 43.46 4.14 -10.34
C GLY A 507 42.12 3.46 -10.62
N GLY A 508 40.98 4.14 -10.62
CA GLY A 508 40.76 5.44 -11.26
C GLY A 508 40.34 5.22 -12.71
N VAL A 509 39.20 5.83 -13.06
CA VAL A 509 38.71 6.07 -14.43
C VAL A 509 38.18 4.81 -15.12
N GLY A 510 36.94 4.75 -15.59
CA GLY A 510 35.95 5.77 -15.88
C GLY A 510 35.15 5.30 -17.09
N SER A 511 34.08 6.05 -17.38
CA SER A 511 33.40 6.16 -18.69
C SER A 511 32.78 4.88 -19.27
N ASP A 512 31.50 4.79 -19.64
CA ASP A 512 30.55 5.79 -20.11
C ASP A 512 29.14 5.22 -19.87
N ALA A 513 28.21 5.94 -19.24
CA ALA A 513 27.44 7.03 -19.81
C ALA A 513 26.53 6.58 -20.97
N ARG A 514 25.23 6.40 -20.68
CA ARG A 514 24.20 7.20 -21.35
C ARG A 514 22.87 7.23 -20.61
N SER A 515 22.63 8.39 -20.02
CA SER A 515 21.32 9.00 -19.86
C SER A 515 20.64 9.18 -21.23
N SER A 516 19.35 8.86 -21.30
CA SER A 516 18.40 9.49 -22.22
C SER A 516 17.05 9.53 -21.49
N ARG A 517 16.75 10.66 -20.84
CA ARG A 517 16.00 11.81 -21.37
C ARG A 517 14.53 11.49 -21.66
N MET A 518 13.67 12.17 -20.89
CA MET A 518 12.36 12.65 -21.31
C MET A 518 12.38 13.18 -22.76
N PRO A 519 11.26 13.05 -23.48
CA PRO A 519 10.88 14.02 -24.48
C PRO A 519 9.85 15.02 -23.91
N PRO A 520 9.99 16.32 -24.21
CA PRO A 520 8.84 17.17 -24.44
C PRO A 520 8.74 17.46 -25.95
N LEU A 521 7.52 17.47 -26.49
CA LEU A 521 6.89 18.61 -27.17
C LEU A 521 5.72 18.18 -28.08
N ARG A 522 4.67 18.98 -27.95
CA ARG A 522 3.55 19.28 -28.86
C ARG A 522 3.74 18.91 -30.35
N GLY A 523 2.67 18.33 -30.89
CA GLY A 523 2.02 18.72 -32.14
C GLY A 523 0.57 19.06 -31.82
#